data_AF-A0A972VI62-F1
#
_entry.id   AF-A0A972VI62-F1
#
_cell.length_a   1.000
_cell.length_b   1.000
_cell.length_c   1.000
_cell.angle_alpha   90.00
_cell.angle_beta   90.00
_cell.angle_gamma   90.00
#
_symmetry.space_group_name_H-M   'P 1'
#
loop_
_entity.id
_entity.type
_entity.pdbx_description
1 polymer ?
#
loop_
_entity_poly.entity_id
_entity_poly.type
_entity_poly.pdbx_seq_one_letter_code
_entity_poly.pdbx_strand_id
1 'polypeptide(L)'
;EPTNYLDLKHQVAVYDLLKTIQMDQGKTIITITHDINMAMQYCDKALLLGPENDSRAVIGPPQDVLTCERIEAVFGVPVMRLTQDHRTIFTPIGQWLQHDQNPLS
;
A
#
# COMPACT_ATOMS: atom_id res chain seq x y z
N GLU A 1 14.64 -14.95 -4.54
CA GLU A 1 15.98 -14.74 -3.95
C GLU A 1 16.01 -15.23 -2.49
N PRO A 2 17.19 -15.51 -1.89
CA PRO A 2 17.37 -16.50 -0.81
C PRO A 2 16.97 -16.06 0.61
N THR A 3 15.93 -15.22 0.74
CA THR A 3 15.30 -14.80 2.02
C THR A 3 13.82 -15.22 2.12
N ASN A 4 13.39 -16.10 1.22
CA ASN A 4 11.98 -16.37 0.85
C ASN A 4 11.09 -17.06 1.91
N TYR A 5 11.51 -17.14 3.17
CA TYR A 5 10.73 -17.77 4.26
C TYR A 5 10.38 -16.83 5.42
N LEU A 6 10.72 -15.53 5.32
CA LEU A 6 10.34 -14.54 6.34
C LEU A 6 9.18 -13.61 5.93
N ASP A 7 8.80 -13.47 4.67
CA ASP A 7 8.23 -12.19 4.24
C ASP A 7 6.81 -11.87 4.75
N LEU A 8 5.75 -12.59 4.34
CA LEU A 8 4.39 -12.14 4.63
C LEU A 8 3.98 -12.31 6.10
N LYS A 9 4.26 -13.48 6.68
CA LYS A 9 3.86 -13.81 8.06
C LYS A 9 4.55 -12.91 9.08
N HIS A 10 5.85 -12.65 8.91
CA HIS A 10 6.57 -11.81 9.86
C HIS A 10 6.21 -10.34 9.67
N GLN A 11 5.98 -9.87 8.44
CA GLN A 11 5.46 -8.52 8.21
C GLN A 11 4.15 -8.31 8.97
N VAL A 12 3.17 -9.20 8.79
CA VAL A 12 1.88 -9.14 9.52
C VAL A 12 2.11 -9.16 11.04
N ALA A 13 2.94 -10.06 11.56
CA ALA A 13 3.21 -10.15 12.99
C ALA A 13 3.87 -8.87 13.56
N VAL A 14 4.75 -8.23 12.80
CA VAL A 14 5.36 -6.94 13.18
C VAL A 14 4.31 -5.84 13.21
N TYR A 15 3.46 -5.73 12.18
CA TYR A 15 2.39 -4.72 12.15
C TYR A 15 1.35 -4.93 13.24
N ASP A 16 0.97 -6.19 13.52
CA ASP A 16 0.07 -6.53 14.63
C ASP A 16 0.67 -6.12 15.98
N LEU A 17 1.96 -6.38 16.21
CA LEU A 17 2.67 -5.96 17.41
C LEU A 17 2.70 -4.44 17.55
N LEU A 18 3.05 -3.73 16.47
CA LEU A 18 3.06 -2.26 16.46
C LEU A 18 1.66 -1.72 16.76
N LYS A 19 0.61 -2.25 16.11
CA LYS A 19 -0.76 -1.81 16.35
C LYS A 19 -1.19 -2.06 17.80
N THR A 20 -0.83 -3.21 18.36
CA THR A 20 -1.08 -3.54 19.77
C THR A 20 -0.41 -2.52 20.70
N ILE A 21 0.87 -2.20 20.49
CA ILE A 21 1.59 -1.19 21.29
C ILE A 21 0.92 0.19 21.16
N GLN A 22 0.51 0.58 19.96
CA GLN A 22 -0.17 1.86 19.72
C GLN A 22 -1.50 1.94 20.49
N MET A 23 -2.31 0.88 20.46
CA MET A 23 -3.61 0.82 21.11
C MET A 23 -3.49 0.71 22.64
N ASP A 24 -2.68 -0.22 23.13
CA ASP A 24 -2.61 -0.55 24.56
C ASP A 24 -1.80 0.48 25.36
N GLN A 25 -0.78 1.09 24.74
CA GLN A 25 0.15 2.00 25.42
C GLN A 25 0.00 3.45 24.96
N GLY A 26 -0.92 3.75 24.03
CA GLY A 26 -1.16 5.09 23.52
C GLY A 26 0.06 5.71 22.81
N LYS A 27 0.96 4.89 22.26
CA LYS A 27 2.19 5.35 21.61
C LYS A 27 1.93 5.78 20.17
N THR A 28 2.57 6.86 19.74
CA THR A 28 2.64 7.21 18.31
C THR A 28 3.71 6.37 17.63
N ILE A 29 3.33 5.69 16.56
CA ILE A 29 4.23 4.86 15.74
C ILE A 29 4.35 5.47 14.37
N ILE A 30 5.58 5.62 13.89
CA ILE A 30 5.89 6.02 12.52
C ILE A 30 6.62 4.85 11.87
N THR A 31 6.12 4.41 10.72
CA THR A 31 6.71 3.33 9.93
C THR A 31 6.88 3.78 8.49
N ILE A 32 7.89 3.23 7.81
CA ILE A 32 8.16 3.44 6.39
C ILE A 32 7.97 2.08 5.71
N THR A 33 7.12 2.03 4.68
CA THR A 33 6.82 0.80 3.96
C THR A 33 6.64 1.05 2.47
N HIS A 34 7.06 0.07 1.67
CA HIS A 34 6.77 0.02 0.24
C HIS A 34 5.49 -0.77 -0.07
N ASP A 35 4.92 -1.47 0.92
CA ASP A 35 3.67 -2.20 0.77
C ASP A 35 2.47 -1.30 1.08
N ILE A 36 1.77 -0.90 0.02
CA ILE A 36 0.57 -0.04 0.05
C ILE A 36 -0.57 -0.73 0.80
N ASN A 37 -0.72 -2.04 0.66
CA ASN A 37 -1.81 -2.78 1.29
C ASN A 37 -1.58 -2.90 2.80
N MET A 38 -0.33 -3.04 3.25
CA MET A 38 -0.01 -2.95 4.69
C MET A 38 -0.33 -1.56 5.25
N ALA A 39 0.01 -0.49 4.51
CA ALA A 39 -0.34 0.87 4.92
C ALA A 39 -1.87 1.07 4.99
N MET A 40 -2.60 0.58 3.99
CA MET A 40 -4.08 0.61 3.99
C MET A 40 -4.70 -0.17 5.14
N GLN A 41 -4.07 -1.28 5.56
CA GLN A 41 -4.59 -2.17 6.59
C GLN A 41 -4.32 -1.68 8.02
N TYR A 42 -3.15 -1.10 8.29
CA TYR A 42 -2.69 -0.86 9.66
C TYR A 42 -2.60 0.61 10.07
N CYS A 43 -2.35 1.51 9.11
CA CYS A 43 -2.07 2.90 9.41
C CYS A 43 -3.34 3.72 9.62
N ASP A 44 -3.35 4.59 10.62
CA ASP A 44 -4.44 5.55 10.82
C ASP A 44 -4.28 6.79 9.91
N LYS A 45 -3.03 7.08 9.51
CA LYS A 45 -2.66 8.12 8.55
C LYS A 45 -1.56 7.60 7.63
N ALA A 46 -1.61 7.98 6.36
CA ALA A 46 -0.57 7.75 5.39
C ALA A 46 0.06 9.09 4.97
N LEU A 47 1.38 9.09 4.78
CA LEU A 47 2.13 10.16 4.12
C LEU A 47 2.68 9.57 2.83
N LEU A 48 2.18 10.03 1.68
CA LEU A 48 2.70 9.65 0.38
C LEU A 48 3.69 10.71 -0.10
N LEU A 49 4.90 10.28 -0.38
CA LEU A 49 5.94 11.11 -0.98
C LEU A 49 5.89 10.96 -2.50
N GLY A 50 5.99 12.08 -3.21
CA GLY A 50 6.02 12.09 -4.67
C GLY A 50 7.27 11.39 -5.24
N PRO A 51 7.27 11.13 -6.56
CA PRO A 51 8.44 10.57 -7.25
C PRO A 51 9.66 11.49 -7.14
N GLU A 52 10.84 10.99 -7.51
CA GLU A 52 12.10 11.75 -7.43
C GLU A 52 11.96 13.14 -8.09
N ASN A 53 12.41 14.18 -7.38
CA ASN A 53 12.30 15.60 -7.75
C ASN A 53 10.88 16.21 -7.69
N ASP A 54 9.88 15.49 -7.20
CA ASP A 54 8.57 16.05 -6.84
C ASP A 54 8.49 16.29 -5.33
N SER A 55 8.40 17.57 -4.94
CA SER A 55 8.28 17.97 -3.53
C SER A 55 6.86 17.83 -2.97
N ARG A 56 5.89 17.40 -3.79
CA ARG A 56 4.51 17.19 -3.35
C ARG A 56 4.44 15.97 -2.44
N ALA A 57 4.02 16.22 -1.21
CA ALA A 57 3.69 15.21 -0.24
C ALA A 57 2.23 15.38 0.18
N VAL A 58 1.51 14.27 0.36
CA VAL A 58 0.11 14.28 0.79
C VAL A 58 -0.02 13.44 2.05
N ILE A 59 -0.66 14.00 3.08
CA ILE A 59 -0.91 13.33 4.36
C ILE A 59 -2.39 13.34 4.72
N GLY A 60 -2.89 12.23 5.25
CA GLY A 60 -4.29 12.06 5.60
C GLY A 60 -4.67 10.60 5.87
N PRO A 61 -5.96 10.29 5.99
CA PRO A 61 -6.45 8.92 6.07
C PRO A 61 -5.98 8.10 4.86
N PRO A 62 -5.58 6.83 5.02
CA PRO A 62 -5.06 6.02 3.90
C PRO A 62 -6.01 5.97 2.70
N GLN A 63 -7.31 5.83 2.92
CA GLN A 63 -8.32 5.81 1.85
C GLN A 63 -8.38 7.08 0.99
N ASP A 64 -7.97 8.23 1.54
CA ASP A 64 -7.97 9.52 0.86
C ASP A 64 -6.62 9.81 0.22
N VAL A 65 -5.53 9.26 0.78
CA VAL A 65 -4.16 9.47 0.34
C VAL A 65 -3.77 8.48 -0.76
N LEU A 66 -4.04 7.19 -0.55
CA LEU A 66 -3.64 6.07 -1.40
C LEU A 66 -4.71 5.81 -2.45
N THR A 67 -4.75 6.65 -3.47
CA THR A 67 -5.62 6.49 -4.66
C THR A 67 -4.84 5.84 -5.80
N CYS A 68 -5.51 5.13 -6.74
CA CYS A 68 -4.85 4.58 -7.93
C CYS A 68 -3.96 5.61 -8.63
N GLU A 69 -4.49 6.78 -8.98
CA GLU A 69 -3.74 7.85 -9.67
C GLU A 69 -2.41 8.21 -8.97
N ARG A 70 -2.45 8.48 -7.67
CA ARG A 70 -1.25 8.82 -6.89
C ARG A 70 -0.28 7.65 -6.74
N ILE A 71 -0.80 6.45 -6.55
CA ILE A 71 0.03 5.24 -6.47
C ILE A 71 0.74 5.03 -7.82
N GLU A 72 0.02 5.11 -8.93
CA GLU A 72 0.57 4.97 -10.27
C GLU A 72 1.63 6.03 -10.55
N ALA A 73 1.41 7.28 -10.14
CA ALA A 73 2.38 8.37 -10.29
C ALA A 73 3.69 8.13 -9.51
N VAL A 74 3.62 7.50 -8.33
CA VAL A 74 4.79 7.22 -7.48
C VAL A 74 5.53 5.96 -7.92
N PHE A 75 4.81 4.90 -8.29
CA PHE A 75 5.41 3.59 -8.61
C PHE A 75 5.59 3.33 -10.10
N GLY A 76 5.02 4.16 -10.98
CA GLY A 76 5.18 4.06 -12.43
C GLY A 76 4.49 2.85 -13.07
N VAL A 77 3.55 2.20 -12.37
CA VAL A 77 2.82 1.04 -12.86
C VAL A 77 1.32 1.22 -12.65
N PRO A 78 0.46 0.85 -13.62
CA PRO A 78 -0.98 0.88 -13.43
C PRO A 78 -1.44 0.00 -12.26
N VAL A 79 -2.45 0.45 -11.53
CA VAL A 79 -2.93 -0.23 -10.33
C VAL A 79 -4.44 -0.32 -10.33
N MET A 80 -4.95 -1.53 -10.11
CA MET A 80 -6.36 -1.78 -9.88
C MET A 80 -6.69 -1.69 -8.39
N ARG A 81 -7.78 -0.99 -8.06
CA ARG A 81 -8.39 -0.97 -6.74
C ARG A 81 -9.55 -1.97 -6.68
N LEU A 82 -9.49 -2.87 -5.71
CA LEU A 82 -10.57 -3.77 -5.37
C LEU A 82 -11.11 -3.41 -3.99
N THR A 83 -12.43 -3.27 -3.87
CA THR A 83 -13.09 -3.05 -2.59
C THR A 83 -14.07 -4.19 -2.33
N GLN A 84 -13.86 -4.92 -1.24
CA GLN A 84 -14.72 -6.02 -0.81
C GLN A 84 -14.82 -6.00 0.72
N ASP A 85 -16.04 -6.13 1.25
CA ASP A 85 -16.32 -6.18 2.70
C ASP A 85 -15.64 -5.04 3.49
N HIS A 86 -15.74 -3.81 2.97
CA HIS A 86 -15.11 -2.59 3.52
C HIS A 86 -13.58 -2.58 3.53
N ARG A 87 -12.92 -3.57 2.93
CA ARG A 87 -11.47 -3.60 2.75
C ARG A 87 -11.13 -3.15 1.34
N THR A 88 -10.09 -2.34 1.23
CA THR A 88 -9.57 -1.88 -0.06
C THR A 88 -8.18 -2.45 -0.26
N ILE A 89 -7.97 -3.07 -1.42
CA ILE A 89 -6.71 -3.68 -1.83
C ILE A 89 -6.32 -3.08 -3.18
N PHE A 90 -5.03 -2.78 -3.32
CA PHE A 90 -4.41 -2.35 -4.55
C PHE A 90 -3.60 -3.49 -5.13
N THR A 91 -3.78 -3.77 -6.42
CA THR A 91 -2.97 -4.73 -7.16
C THR A 91 -2.36 -4.08 -8.39
N PRO A 92 -1.03 -4.14 -8.57
CA PRO A 92 -0.41 -3.66 -9.79
C PRO A 92 -0.84 -4.53 -10.98
N ILE A 93 -1.06 -3.91 -12.13
CA ILE A 93 -1.39 -4.59 -13.38
C ILE A 93 -0.15 -4.62 -14.25
N GLY A 94 0.43 -5.83 -14.40
CA GLY A 94 1.55 -6.05 -15.31
C GLY A 94 1.18 -5.84 -16.77
N GLN A 95 2.16 -5.48 -17.60
CA GLN A 95 1.98 -5.19 -19.02
C GLN A 95 1.32 -6.34 -19.80
N TRP A 96 1.49 -7.60 -19.37
CA TRP A 96 0.86 -8.76 -20.01
C TRP A 96 -0.67 -8.72 -19.94
N LEU A 97 -1.24 -8.37 -18.78
CA LEU A 97 -2.70 -8.23 -18.61
C LEU A 97 -3.27 -6.99 -19.31
N GLN A 98 -2.42 -6.02 -19.66
CA GLN A 98 -2.83 -4.83 -20.40
C GLN A 98 -3.01 -5.14 -21.90
N HIS A 99 -2.25 -6.09 -22.45
CA HIS A 99 -2.37 -6.52 -23.85
C HIS A 99 -3.56 -7.45 -24.09
N ASP A 100 -3.99 -8.20 -23.08
CA ASP A 100 -5.05 -9.22 -23.20
C ASP A 100 -6.47 -8.65 -23.00
N GLN A 101 -6.64 -7.33 -23.04
CA GLN A 101 -7.95 -6.66 -23.09
C GLN A 101 -8.62 -6.74 -24.48
N ASN A 102 -8.16 -7.61 -25.38
CA ASN A 102 -8.92 -7.99 -26.56
C ASN A 102 -8.85 -9.50 -26.91
N PRO A 103 -9.48 -10.40 -26.13
CA PRO A 103 -9.63 -11.82 -26.50
C PRO A 103 -10.91 -12.10 -27.32
N LEU A 104 -11.66 -11.07 -27.74
CA LEU A 104 -12.93 -11.18 -28.47
C LEU A 104 -12.97 -10.37 -29.77
N SER A 105 -11.87 -10.37 -30.53
CA SER A 105 -11.88 -10.01 -31.96
C SER A 105 -11.51 -11.21 -32.81
#